data_AF-A0A398B9F9-F1
#
_entry.id   AF-A0A398B9F9-F1
#
_cell.length_a   1.000
_cell.length_b   1.000
_cell.length_c   1.000
_cell.angle_alpha   90.00
_cell.angle_beta   90.00
_cell.angle_gamma   90.00
#
_symmetry.space_group_name_H-M   'P 1'
#
loop_
_entity.id
_entity.type
_entity.pdbx_description
1 polymer ?
#
loop_
_entity_poly.entity_id
_entity_poly.type
_entity_poly.pdbx_seq_one_letter_code
_entity_poly.pdbx_strand_id
1 'polypeptide(L)'
;MKIKSLLIGFVTGAVVAGAATLLSAPNSGKDLRIRLQTSKQNLSASIEELLTKIQDIKSEAIEAAQTSKDSLKLFVSDVQLLIEDWKRDIEPNKTELFKNIEEIEQSLKELEEVIPARSNKE
;
A
#
# COMPACT_ATOMS: atom_id res chain seq x y z
N MET A 1 21.63 10.65 1.27
CA MET A 1 20.98 11.27 2.47
C MET A 1 19.67 12.00 2.15
N LYS A 2 19.53 12.71 1.03
CA LYS A 2 18.32 13.52 0.72
C LYS A 2 17.03 12.73 0.48
N ILE A 3 17.11 11.57 -0.18
CA ILE A 3 15.93 10.73 -0.48
C ILE A 3 15.29 10.16 0.80
N LYS A 4 16.10 9.76 1.79
CA LYS A 4 15.58 9.25 3.08
C LYS A 4 14.75 10.31 3.82
N SER A 5 15.19 11.56 3.82
CA SER A 5 14.45 12.66 4.45
C SER A 5 13.14 12.98 3.74
N LEU A 6 13.11 12.90 2.41
CA LEU A 6 11.89 13.10 1.62
C LEU A 6 10.88 11.97 1.86
N LEU A 7 11.34 10.72 1.92
CA LEU A 7 10.51 9.57 2.23
C LEU A 7 9.90 9.67 3.63
N ILE A 8 10.67 10.10 4.63
CA ILE A 8 10.18 10.32 6.00
C ILE A 8 9.06 11.37 6.02
N GLY A 9 9.25 12.50 5.33
CA GLY A 9 8.23 13.55 5.25
C GLY A 9 6.96 13.08 4.52
N PHE A 10 7.13 12.32 3.43
CA PHE A 10 6.02 11.74 2.69
C PHE A 10 5.21 10.75 3.53
N VAL A 11 5.87 9.82 4.21
CA VAL A 11 5.22 8.84 5.10
C VAL A 11 4.49 9.54 6.23
N THR A 12 5.13 10.51 6.88
CA THR A 12 4.54 11.25 8.00
C THR A 12 3.30 12.03 7.56
N GLY A 13 3.37 12.72 6.42
CA GLY A 13 2.22 13.44 5.84
C GLY A 13 1.06 12.52 5.45
N ALA A 14 1.36 11.37 4.87
CA ALA A 14 0.35 10.37 4.48
C ALA A 14 -0.40 9.80 5.70
N VAL A 15 0.30 9.53 6.80
CA VAL A 15 -0.31 9.02 8.04
C VAL A 15 -1.25 10.06 8.65
N VAL A 16 -0.79 11.30 8.80
CA VAL A 16 -1.59 12.38 9.40
C VAL A 16 -2.82 12.69 8.55
N ALA A 17 -2.66 12.80 7.23
CA ALA A 17 -3.77 13.03 6.32
C ALA A 17 -4.76 11.85 6.31
N GLY A 18 -4.25 10.61 6.28
CA GLY A 18 -5.07 9.40 6.33
C GLY A 18 -5.94 9.35 7.58
N ALA A 19 -5.36 9.57 8.75
CA ALA A 19 -6.10 9.59 10.03
C ALA A 19 -7.19 10.68 10.06
N ALA A 20 -6.86 11.89 9.61
CA ALA A 20 -7.83 12.99 9.54
C ALA A 20 -9.00 12.68 8.59
N THR A 21 -8.72 12.11 7.42
CA THR A 21 -9.76 11.75 6.44
C THR A 21 -10.67 10.62 6.94
N LEU A 22 -10.15 9.65 7.69
CA LEU A 22 -10.97 8.59 8.29
C LEU A 22 -11.87 9.13 9.41
N LEU A 23 -11.36 10.04 10.24
CA LEU A 23 -12.11 10.62 11.35
C LEU A 23 -13.21 11.59 10.89
N SER A 24 -12.99 12.30 9.79
CA SER A 24 -13.95 13.27 9.25
C SER A 24 -14.86 12.71 8.14
N ALA A 25 -14.78 11.41 7.81
CA ALA A 25 -15.61 10.80 6.77
C ALA A 25 -17.08 10.65 7.24
N PRO A 26 -18.07 11.28 6.57
CA PRO A 26 -19.48 11.22 6.96
C PRO A 26 -20.21 9.94 6.49
N ASN A 27 -19.50 8.82 6.30
CA ASN A 27 -20.07 7.62 5.67
C ASN A 27 -20.80 6.73 6.69
N SER A 28 -21.91 6.12 6.25
CA SER A 28 -22.60 5.08 7.04
C SER A 28 -21.70 3.85 7.24
N GLY A 29 -21.89 3.08 8.33
CA GLY A 29 -21.09 1.88 8.61
C GLY A 29 -21.08 0.87 7.45
N LYS A 30 -22.23 0.68 6.80
CA LYS A 30 -22.38 -0.11 5.57
C LYS A 30 -21.51 0.42 4.43
N ASP A 31 -21.53 1.72 4.16
CA ASP A 31 -20.74 2.34 3.09
C ASP A 31 -19.24 2.27 3.40
N LEU A 32 -18.87 2.43 4.68
CA LEU A 32 -17.49 2.31 5.12
C LEU A 32 -16.96 0.89 4.89
N ARG A 33 -17.74 -0.14 5.20
CA ARG A 33 -17.38 -1.54 4.95
C ARG A 33 -17.20 -1.83 3.46
N ILE A 34 -18.13 -1.37 2.61
CA ILE A 34 -18.02 -1.52 1.16
C ILE A 34 -16.75 -0.83 0.65
N ARG A 35 -16.50 0.41 1.09
CA ARG A 35 -15.31 1.18 0.70
C ARG A 35 -14.02 0.52 1.16
N LEU A 36 -14.00 -0.04 2.38
CA LEU A 36 -12.83 -0.72 2.93
C LEU A 36 -12.51 -1.99 2.12
N GLN A 37 -13.53 -2.77 1.79
CA GLN A 37 -13.39 -3.97 0.95
C GLN A 37 -12.87 -3.62 -0.45
N THR A 38 -13.42 -2.59 -1.09
CA THR A 38 -12.93 -2.13 -2.41
C THR A 38 -11.52 -1.57 -2.32
N SER A 39 -11.19 -0.83 -1.26
CA SER A 39 -9.83 -0.28 -1.06
C SER A 39 -8.80 -1.37 -0.82
N LYS A 40 -9.17 -2.44 -0.08
CA LYS A 40 -8.34 -3.64 0.11
C LYS A 40 -8.00 -4.30 -1.23
N GLN A 41 -9.00 -4.50 -2.08
CA GLN A 41 -8.82 -5.09 -3.42
C GLN A 41 -7.93 -4.22 -4.30
N ASN A 42 -8.20 -2.91 -4.34
CA ASN A 42 -7.41 -1.95 -5.13
C ASN A 42 -5.95 -1.92 -4.67
N LEU A 43 -5.71 -1.94 -3.35
CA LEU A 43 -4.34 -1.96 -2.80
C LEU A 43 -3.58 -3.21 -3.24
N SER A 44 -4.22 -4.39 -3.23
CA SER A 44 -3.58 -5.63 -3.73
C SER A 44 -3.19 -5.49 -5.19
N ALA A 45 -4.12 -5.02 -6.03
CA ALA A 45 -3.90 -4.83 -7.45
C ALA A 45 -2.78 -3.83 -7.73
N SER A 46 -2.74 -2.70 -7.01
CA SER A 46 -1.67 -1.70 -7.17
C SER A 46 -0.29 -2.22 -6.76
N ILE A 47 -0.19 -3.06 -5.74
CA ILE A 47 1.07 -3.69 -5.34
C ILE A 47 1.55 -4.66 -6.43
N GLU A 48 0.65 -5.48 -6.97
CA GLU A 48 0.96 -6.41 -8.07
C GLU A 48 1.36 -5.68 -9.36
N GLU A 49 0.68 -4.59 -9.67
CA GLU A 49 1.03 -3.74 -10.80
C GLU A 49 2.41 -3.09 -10.61
N LEU A 50 2.71 -2.58 -9.40
CA LEU A 50 4.03 -2.03 -9.09
C LEU A 50 5.14 -3.07 -9.26
N LEU A 51 4.94 -4.29 -8.73
CA LEU A 51 5.87 -5.41 -8.90
C LEU A 51 6.12 -5.71 -10.39
N THR A 52 5.08 -5.67 -11.20
CA THR A 52 5.15 -5.96 -12.64
C THR A 52 5.94 -4.86 -13.37
N LYS A 53 5.59 -3.58 -13.17
CA LYS A 53 6.32 -2.46 -13.80
C LYS A 53 7.80 -2.43 -13.41
N ILE A 54 8.10 -2.81 -12.18
CA ILE A 54 9.48 -2.90 -11.69
C ILE A 54 10.25 -4.04 -12.39
N GLN A 55 9.61 -5.16 -12.69
CA GLN A 55 10.20 -6.24 -13.48
C GLN A 55 10.43 -5.81 -14.94
N ASP A 56 9.51 -5.04 -15.52
CA ASP A 56 9.67 -4.49 -16.87
C ASP A 56 10.89 -3.56 -16.95
N ILE A 57 11.03 -2.65 -15.97
CA ILE A 57 12.21 -1.76 -15.85
C ILE A 57 13.50 -2.58 -15.74
N LYS A 58 13.50 -3.67 -14.97
CA LYS A 58 14.65 -4.58 -14.89
C LYS A 58 14.98 -5.19 -16.26
N SER A 59 13.98 -5.65 -16.99
CA SER A 59 14.17 -6.28 -18.31
C SER A 59 14.74 -5.29 -19.33
N GLU A 60 14.14 -4.11 -19.42
CA GLU A 60 14.59 -3.02 -20.30
C GLU A 60 16.02 -2.58 -19.95
N ALA A 61 16.35 -2.51 -18.66
CA ALA A 61 17.70 -2.19 -18.21
C ALA A 61 18.72 -3.29 -18.56
N ILE A 62 18.35 -4.58 -18.48
CA ILE A 62 19.21 -5.70 -18.90
C ILE A 62 19.52 -5.62 -20.39
N GLU A 63 18.50 -5.39 -21.22
CA GLU A 63 18.64 -5.28 -22.68
C GLU A 63 19.55 -4.10 -23.06
N ALA A 64 19.35 -2.94 -22.42
CA ALA A 64 20.20 -1.77 -22.59
C ALA A 64 21.65 -2.04 -22.13
N ALA A 65 21.84 -2.80 -21.04
CA ALA A 65 23.17 -3.13 -20.50
C ALA A 65 23.92 -4.17 -21.33
N GLN A 66 23.23 -5.10 -22.02
CA GLN A 66 23.87 -6.05 -22.95
C GLN A 66 24.56 -5.32 -24.12
N THR A 67 24.08 -4.12 -24.44
CA THR A 67 24.59 -3.30 -25.55
C THR A 67 25.63 -2.26 -25.09
N SER A 68 25.96 -2.20 -23.79
CA SER A 68 26.76 -1.10 -23.22
C SER A 68 27.80 -1.52 -22.18
N LYS A 69 28.72 -0.60 -21.86
CA LYS A 69 29.93 -0.78 -21.01
C LYS A 69 29.60 -1.32 -19.60
N ASP A 70 30.61 -1.91 -18.93
CA ASP A 70 30.50 -2.63 -17.65
C ASP A 70 29.74 -1.90 -16.52
N SER A 71 29.75 -0.56 -16.50
CA SER A 71 29.02 0.24 -15.50
C SER A 71 27.50 0.03 -15.52
N LEU A 72 26.90 -0.28 -16.68
CA LEU A 72 25.46 -0.54 -16.79
C LEU A 72 25.07 -1.94 -16.30
N LYS A 73 25.98 -2.93 -16.41
CA LYS A 73 25.76 -4.27 -15.85
C LYS A 73 25.72 -4.25 -14.33
N LEU A 74 26.60 -3.46 -13.70
CA LEU A 74 26.58 -3.24 -12.25
C LEU A 74 25.28 -2.58 -11.80
N PHE A 75 24.84 -1.53 -12.51
CA PHE A 75 23.56 -0.88 -12.23
C PHE A 75 22.36 -1.84 -12.32
N VAL A 76 22.31 -2.70 -13.34
CA VAL A 76 21.27 -3.72 -13.47
C VAL A 76 21.30 -4.70 -12.30
N SER A 77 22.48 -5.16 -11.89
CA SER A 77 22.63 -6.03 -10.72
C SER A 77 22.14 -5.35 -9.44
N ASP A 78 22.45 -4.06 -9.26
CA ASP A 78 21.99 -3.28 -8.10
C ASP A 78 20.46 -3.11 -8.10
N VAL A 79 19.86 -2.85 -9.27
CA VAL A 79 18.41 -2.80 -9.42
C VAL A 79 17.77 -4.14 -9.08
N GLN A 80 18.35 -5.26 -9.51
CA GLN A 80 17.84 -6.59 -9.17
C GLN A 80 17.80 -6.81 -7.65
N LEU A 81 18.88 -6.45 -6.95
CA LEU A 81 18.96 -6.56 -5.49
C LEU A 81 17.92 -5.66 -4.80
N LEU A 82 17.74 -4.42 -5.27
CA LEU A 82 16.74 -3.51 -4.73
C LEU A 82 15.31 -4.07 -4.88
N ILE A 83 15.02 -4.78 -5.96
CA ILE A 83 13.71 -5.40 -6.20
C ILE A 83 13.50 -6.59 -5.26
N GLU A 84 14.52 -7.42 -5.08
CA GLU A 84 14.47 -8.55 -4.17
C GLU A 84 14.33 -8.11 -2.72
N ASP A 85 15.09 -7.10 -2.31
CA ASP A 85 14.98 -6.50 -0.98
C ASP A 85 13.60 -5.87 -0.78
N TRP A 86 13.10 -5.11 -1.76
CA TRP A 86 11.75 -4.53 -1.69
C TRP A 86 10.66 -5.61 -1.60
N LYS A 87 10.76 -6.71 -2.37
CA LYS A 87 9.85 -7.86 -2.24
C LYS A 87 9.91 -8.47 -0.85
N ARG A 88 11.11 -8.80 -0.38
CA ARG A 88 11.33 -9.40 0.94
C ARG A 88 10.75 -8.54 2.06
N ASP A 89 10.92 -7.24 1.96
CA ASP A 89 10.46 -6.30 2.98
C ASP A 89 8.95 -6.05 2.86
N ILE A 90 8.37 -6.01 1.66
CA ILE A 90 6.93 -5.73 1.46
C ILE A 90 6.05 -6.95 1.66
N GLU A 91 6.49 -8.18 1.36
CA GLU A 91 5.67 -9.39 1.51
C GLU A 91 5.06 -9.55 2.93
N PRO A 92 5.85 -9.50 4.03
CA PRO A 92 5.29 -9.60 5.38
C PRO A 92 4.42 -8.38 5.73
N ASN A 93 4.84 -7.18 5.32
CA ASN A 93 4.08 -5.94 5.56
C ASN A 93 2.73 -5.94 4.82
N LYS A 94 2.66 -6.52 3.61
CA LYS A 94 1.43 -6.72 2.84
C LYS A 94 0.48 -7.64 3.60
N THR A 95 0.99 -8.77 4.10
CA THR A 95 0.21 -9.71 4.91
C THR A 95 -0.32 -9.06 6.19
N GLU A 96 0.53 -8.32 6.90
CA GLU A 96 0.14 -7.60 8.11
C GLU A 96 -0.92 -6.51 7.84
N LEU A 97 -0.74 -5.71 6.78
CA LEU A 97 -1.74 -4.73 6.33
C LEU A 97 -3.09 -5.38 6.05
N PHE A 98 -3.12 -6.52 5.34
CA PHE A 98 -4.37 -7.21 5.03
C PHE A 98 -5.07 -7.79 6.26
N LYS A 99 -4.29 -8.29 7.21
CA LYS A 99 -4.78 -8.75 8.50
C LYS A 99 -5.38 -7.59 9.30
N ASN A 100 -4.68 -6.46 9.38
CA ASN A 100 -5.16 -5.28 10.09
C ASN A 100 -6.45 -4.72 9.47
N ILE A 101 -6.58 -4.75 8.14
CA ILE A 101 -7.83 -4.39 7.45
C ILE A 101 -8.98 -5.34 7.84
N GLU A 102 -8.72 -6.64 7.95
CA GLU A 102 -9.73 -7.62 8.38
C GLU A 102 -10.15 -7.41 9.84
N GLU A 103 -9.21 -7.09 10.73
CA GLU A 103 -9.52 -6.73 12.12
C GLU A 103 -10.37 -5.45 12.22
N ILE A 104 -10.11 -4.46 11.36
CA ILE A 104 -10.96 -3.26 11.25
C ILE A 104 -12.36 -3.64 10.76
N GLU A 105 -12.49 -4.51 9.75
CA GLU A 105 -13.80 -5.00 9.26
C GLU A 105 -14.60 -5.73 10.35
N GLN A 106 -13.94 -6.54 11.18
CA GLN A 106 -14.57 -7.24 12.30
C GLN A 106 -15.00 -6.27 13.41
N SER A 107 -14.12 -5.36 13.79
CA SER A 107 -14.40 -4.35 14.83
C SER A 107 -15.57 -3.46 14.41
N LEU A 108 -15.65 -3.07 13.13
CA LEU A 108 -16.78 -2.32 12.58
C LEU A 108 -18.09 -3.10 12.70
N LYS A 109 -18.07 -4.41 12.42
CA LYS A 109 -19.25 -5.26 12.54
C LYS A 109 -19.73 -5.38 13.99
N GLU A 110 -18.82 -5.56 14.94
CA GLU A 110 -19.15 -5.61 16.37
C GLU A 110 -19.76 -4.29 16.86
N LEU A 111 -19.19 -3.16 16.42
CA LEU A 111 -19.73 -1.83 16.74
C LEU A 111 -21.15 -1.64 16.19
N GLU A 112 -21.44 -2.13 14.97
CA GLU A 112 -22.79 -2.11 14.40
C GLU A 112 -23.78 -2.97 15.19
N GLU A 113 -23.35 -4.14 15.70
CA GLU A 113 -24.20 -5.03 16.50
C GLU A 113 -24.50 -4.46 17.91
N VAL A 114 -23.54 -3.73 18.50
CA VAL A 114 -23.68 -3.12 19.84
C VAL A 114 -24.45 -1.80 19.81
N ILE A 115 -24.58 -1.14 18.65
CA ILE A 115 -25.38 0.07 18.48
C ILE A 115 -26.79 -0.33 18.00
N PRO A 116 -27.80 -0.46 18.89
CA PRO A 116 -29.19 -0.54 18.44
C PRO A 116 -29.51 0.78 17.73
N ALA A 117 -30.16 0.70 16.57
CA ALA A 117 -30.53 1.84 15.74
C ALA A 117 -31.24 2.96 16.54
N ARG A 118 -30.46 3.90 17.09
CA ARG A 118 -30.94 5.19 17.58
C ARG A 118 -30.63 6.24 16.53
N SER A 119 -31.44 6.23 15.48
CA SER A 119 -31.72 7.44 14.71
C SER A 119 -33.12 7.31 14.14
N ASN A 120 -34.10 7.44 15.03
CA ASN A 120 -35.45 7.88 14.72
C ASN A 120 -35.80 8.87 15.84
N LYS A 121 -36.24 10.06 15.42
CA LYS A 121 -36.47 11.32 16.17
C LYS A 121 -35.19 12.16 16.29
N GLU A 122 -35.08 13.32 15.66
CA GLU A 122 -36.09 14.35 15.33
C GLU A 122 -35.98 14.89 13.89
#